data_AF-A0A328C196-F1
#
_entry.id   AF-A0A328C196-F1
#
_cell.length_a   1.000
_cell.length_b   1.000
_cell.length_c   1.000
_cell.angle_alpha   90.00
_cell.angle_beta   90.00
_cell.angle_gamma   90.00
#
_symmetry.space_group_name_H-M   'P 1'
#
loop_
_entity.id
_entity.type
_entity.pdbx_description
1 polymer ?
#
loop_
_entity_poly.entity_id
_entity_poly.type
_entity_poly.pdbx_seq_one_letter_code
_entity_poly.pdbx_strand_id
1 'polypeptide(L)'
;MSIWEAIYVHPAHHPGAAWFSVLLVLGVVLRRLGFFYAFVIAALAITATDAMVTGGWSQLGGAEHPVYPGLAWLFVMLGDFRVFLLLEHYRRPADPRRLGPPRVWIGALGWTLIASLVVGVISISGDFFAASMRRLYLSYELVAAAVVGAVWRWRVVRAPGISEPVRRWLWRVSAFVVVQYGLWAAADGVILWGMEFGHLLRVIPNLMYYALFVPFVVWSAPSMEELQ
;
A
#
# COMPACT_ATOMS: atom_id res chain seq x y z
N MET A 1 -40.80 8.35 5.90
CA MET A 1 -39.79 8.82 4.92
C MET A 1 -40.31 8.53 3.53
N SER A 2 -40.38 9.55 2.66
CA SER A 2 -40.81 9.35 1.27
C SER A 2 -39.69 8.69 0.43
N ILE A 3 -40.02 8.12 -0.74
CA ILE A 3 -38.99 7.57 -1.65
C ILE A 3 -37.98 8.65 -2.07
N TRP A 4 -38.42 9.90 -2.23
CA TRP A 4 -37.57 11.03 -2.60
C TRP A 4 -36.61 11.42 -1.49
N GLU A 5 -37.12 11.44 -0.25
CA GLU A 5 -36.32 11.70 0.95
C GLU A 5 -35.28 10.59 1.17
N ALA A 6 -35.67 9.33 0.98
CA ALA A 6 -34.76 8.19 1.06
C ALA A 6 -33.62 8.24 0.02
N ILE A 7 -33.91 8.68 -1.21
CA ILE A 7 -32.89 8.91 -2.25
C ILE A 7 -32.00 10.10 -1.88
N TYR A 8 -32.59 11.20 -1.39
CA TYR A 8 -31.87 12.42 -1.05
C TYR A 8 -30.83 12.20 0.07
N VAL A 9 -31.19 11.45 1.11
CA VAL A 9 -30.30 11.12 2.24
C VAL A 9 -29.43 9.88 1.97
N HIS A 10 -29.55 9.25 0.79
CA HIS A 10 -28.80 8.06 0.47
C HIS A 10 -27.29 8.37 0.40
N PRO A 11 -26.40 7.55 1.00
CA PRO A 11 -24.96 7.78 1.01
C PRO A 11 -24.33 7.92 -0.38
N ALA A 12 -24.91 7.29 -1.40
CA ALA A 12 -24.46 7.42 -2.79
C ALA A 12 -24.68 8.82 -3.38
N HIS A 13 -25.68 9.56 -2.90
CA HIS A 13 -25.92 10.95 -3.28
C HIS A 13 -24.94 11.86 -2.53
N HIS A 14 -25.03 11.91 -1.20
CA HIS A 14 -24.03 12.57 -0.35
C HIS A 14 -23.62 11.63 0.80
N PRO A 15 -22.31 11.43 1.04
CA PRO A 15 -21.16 12.10 0.42
C PRO A 15 -20.66 11.48 -0.91
N GLY A 16 -21.29 10.41 -1.42
CA GLY A 16 -20.79 9.62 -2.56
C GLY A 16 -20.53 10.42 -3.85
N ALA A 17 -21.47 11.25 -4.30
CA ALA A 17 -21.29 12.04 -5.52
C ALA A 17 -20.15 13.08 -5.38
N ALA A 18 -19.95 13.62 -4.18
CA ALA A 18 -18.86 14.55 -3.90
C ALA A 18 -17.49 13.85 -3.98
N TRP A 19 -17.37 12.64 -3.45
CA TRP A 19 -16.15 11.85 -3.61
C TRP A 19 -15.89 11.47 -5.07
N PHE A 20 -16.94 11.12 -5.82
CA PHE A 20 -16.79 10.80 -7.24
C PHE A 20 -16.24 11.97 -8.06
N SER A 21 -16.71 13.20 -7.82
CA SER A 21 -16.18 14.39 -8.50
C SER A 21 -14.71 14.66 -8.14
N VAL A 22 -14.33 14.49 -6.88
CA VAL A 22 -12.93 14.57 -6.42
C VAL A 22 -12.07 13.55 -7.15
N LEU A 23 -12.50 12.29 -7.23
CA LEU A 23 -11.74 11.22 -7.91
C LEU A 23 -11.57 11.50 -9.41
N LEU A 24 -12.60 12.02 -10.09
CA LEU A 24 -12.52 12.40 -11.49
C LEU A 24 -11.50 13.52 -11.71
N VAL A 25 -11.62 14.62 -10.97
CA VAL A 25 -10.72 15.78 -11.10
C VAL A 25 -9.30 15.39 -10.74
N LEU A 26 -9.11 14.66 -9.64
CA LEU A 26 -7.81 14.14 -9.22
C LEU A 26 -7.20 13.27 -10.32
N GLY A 27 -7.97 12.35 -10.91
CA GLY A 27 -7.50 11.52 -12.02
C GLY A 27 -7.03 12.32 -13.24
N VAL A 28 -7.73 13.41 -13.58
CA VAL A 28 -7.32 14.31 -14.67
C VAL A 28 -6.03 15.06 -14.31
N VAL A 29 -5.94 15.59 -13.08
CA VAL A 29 -4.75 16.31 -12.60
C VAL A 29 -3.53 15.40 -12.57
N LEU A 30 -3.66 14.19 -12.00
CA LEU A 30 -2.59 13.20 -11.92
C LEU A 30 -2.04 12.82 -13.30
N ARG A 31 -2.89 12.76 -14.33
CA ARG A 31 -2.46 12.47 -15.72
C ARG A 31 -1.66 13.59 -16.37
N ARG A 32 -1.75 14.82 -15.86
CA ARG A 32 -0.99 15.98 -16.36
C ARG A 32 0.35 16.16 -15.65
N LEU A 33 0.56 15.46 -14.54
CA LEU A 33 1.80 15.50 -13.76
C LEU A 33 2.77 14.42 -14.24
N GLY A 34 4.07 14.66 -14.03
CA GLY A 34 5.07 13.59 -14.15
C GLY A 34 4.78 12.47 -13.14
N PHE A 35 5.17 11.25 -13.47
CA PHE A 35 4.83 10.05 -12.69
C PHE A 35 5.17 10.22 -11.22
N PHE A 36 6.32 10.80 -10.89
CA PHE A 36 6.74 11.02 -9.51
C PHE A 36 5.71 11.80 -8.68
N TYR A 37 5.28 12.96 -9.17
CA TYR A 37 4.32 13.80 -8.45
C TYR A 37 2.94 13.16 -8.41
N ALA A 38 2.52 12.53 -9.52
CA ALA A 38 1.28 11.79 -9.57
C ALA A 38 1.27 10.64 -8.54
N PHE A 39 2.39 9.91 -8.44
CA PHE A 39 2.60 8.84 -7.48
C PHE A 39 2.53 9.35 -6.05
N VAL A 40 3.24 10.43 -5.72
CA VAL A 40 3.26 11.01 -4.37
C VAL A 40 1.85 11.41 -3.92
N ILE A 41 1.11 12.12 -4.78
CA ILE A 41 -0.26 12.54 -4.46
C ILE A 41 -1.18 11.33 -4.30
N ALA A 42 -1.11 10.36 -5.21
CA ALA A 42 -1.92 9.15 -5.12
C ALA A 42 -1.59 8.33 -3.86
N ALA A 43 -0.31 8.19 -3.51
CA ALA A 43 0.14 7.47 -2.32
C ALA A 43 -0.32 8.16 -1.03
N LEU A 44 -0.31 9.50 -0.97
CA LEU A 44 -0.87 10.27 0.13
C LEU A 44 -2.39 10.07 0.24
N ALA A 45 -3.10 10.16 -0.88
CA ALA A 45 -4.54 9.94 -0.91
C ALA A 45 -4.92 8.54 -0.43
N ILE A 46 -4.20 7.50 -0.88
CA ILE A 46 -4.38 6.12 -0.42
C ILE A 46 -4.18 6.04 1.10
N THR A 47 -3.07 6.57 1.62
CA THR A 47 -2.76 6.52 3.05
C THR A 47 -3.76 7.28 3.92
N ALA A 48 -4.17 8.48 3.49
CA ALA A 48 -5.16 9.27 4.23
C ALA A 48 -6.52 8.57 4.23
N THR A 49 -6.95 8.04 3.08
CA THR A 49 -8.23 7.33 2.96
C THR A 49 -8.20 6.04 3.78
N ASP A 50 -7.09 5.30 3.79
CA ASP A 50 -6.89 4.13 4.63
C ASP A 50 -7.07 4.48 6.11
N ALA A 51 -6.34 5.49 6.61
CA ALA A 51 -6.45 5.93 7.99
C ALA A 51 -7.87 6.38 8.37
N MET A 52 -8.60 7.00 7.43
CA MET A 52 -10.00 7.43 7.63
C MET A 52 -11.00 6.27 7.59
N VAL A 53 -10.71 5.18 6.90
CA VAL A 53 -11.65 4.07 6.68
C VAL A 53 -11.38 2.92 7.63
N THR A 54 -10.12 2.55 7.82
CA THR A 54 -9.67 1.38 8.58
C THR A 54 -9.01 1.76 9.91
N GLY A 55 -8.64 3.04 10.08
CA GLY A 55 -8.03 3.52 11.31
C GLY A 55 -9.02 3.79 12.45
N GLY A 56 -8.49 4.26 13.59
CA GLY A 56 -9.29 4.56 14.78
C GLY A 56 -10.32 5.69 14.61
N TRP A 57 -10.21 6.47 13.52
CA TRP A 57 -11.19 7.49 13.14
C TRP A 57 -12.18 7.00 12.07
N SER A 58 -12.35 5.68 11.94
CA SER A 58 -13.25 5.08 10.96
C SER A 58 -14.66 5.65 11.05
N GLN A 59 -15.08 6.34 10.00
CA GLN A 59 -16.46 6.86 9.89
C GLN A 59 -17.48 5.77 9.54
N LEU A 60 -17.02 4.54 9.27
CA LEU A 60 -17.88 3.41 8.94
C LEU A 60 -18.30 2.59 10.16
N GLY A 61 -17.88 2.96 11.38
CA GLY A 61 -18.11 2.15 12.59
C GLY A 61 -17.02 1.12 12.86
N GLY A 62 -15.86 1.23 12.20
CA GLY A 62 -14.69 0.41 12.48
C GLY A 62 -14.90 -1.08 12.18
N ALA A 63 -14.28 -1.93 13.01
CA ALA A 63 -14.21 -3.38 12.79
C ALA A 63 -15.57 -4.09 12.85
N GLU A 64 -16.61 -3.45 13.41
CA GLU A 64 -17.97 -3.99 13.50
C GLU A 64 -18.73 -3.88 12.17
N HIS A 65 -18.29 -3.01 11.24
CA HIS A 65 -18.98 -2.82 9.97
C HIS A 65 -18.75 -4.00 9.00
N PRO A 66 -19.79 -4.55 8.34
CA PRO A 66 -19.66 -5.75 7.50
C PRO A 66 -18.63 -5.65 6.36
N VAL A 67 -18.41 -4.45 5.82
CA VAL A 67 -17.44 -4.24 4.74
C VAL A 67 -16.01 -3.96 5.23
N TYR A 68 -15.80 -3.79 6.53
CA TYR A 68 -14.51 -3.41 7.09
C TYR A 68 -13.39 -4.40 6.72
N PRO A 69 -13.56 -5.74 6.81
CA PRO A 69 -12.50 -6.68 6.44
C PRO A 69 -12.09 -6.55 4.97
N GLY A 70 -13.06 -6.36 4.07
CA GLY A 70 -12.80 -6.19 2.64
C GLY A 70 -12.06 -4.89 2.35
N LEU A 71 -12.41 -3.79 3.02
CA LEU A 71 -11.73 -2.50 2.87
C LEU A 71 -10.32 -2.55 3.47
N ALA A 72 -10.14 -3.14 4.65
CA ALA A 72 -8.82 -3.33 5.25
C ALA A 72 -7.89 -4.12 4.32
N TRP A 73 -8.39 -5.20 3.72
CA TRP A 73 -7.61 -5.98 2.76
C TRP A 73 -7.31 -5.22 1.46
N LEU A 74 -8.27 -4.44 0.97
CA LEU A 74 -8.06 -3.56 -0.18
C LEU A 74 -6.94 -2.56 0.07
N PHE A 75 -6.92 -1.90 1.24
CA PHE A 75 -5.88 -0.93 1.56
C PHE A 75 -4.50 -1.56 1.76
N VAL A 76 -4.43 -2.76 2.33
CA VAL A 76 -3.21 -3.56 2.36
C VAL A 76 -2.68 -3.78 0.93
N MET A 77 -3.54 -4.22 0.01
CA MET A 77 -3.14 -4.40 -1.40
C MET A 77 -2.75 -3.09 -2.08
N LEU A 78 -3.47 -1.98 -1.85
CA LEU A 78 -3.12 -0.68 -2.41
C LEU A 78 -1.79 -0.15 -1.85
N GLY A 79 -1.52 -0.41 -0.57
CA GLY A 79 -0.29 -0.08 0.14
C GLY A 79 0.92 -0.81 -0.43
N ASP A 80 0.76 -2.06 -0.84
CA ASP A 80 1.78 -2.83 -1.56
C ASP A 80 1.92 -2.42 -3.01
N PHE A 81 0.78 -2.19 -3.67
CA PHE A 81 0.73 -1.81 -5.07
C PHE A 81 1.54 -0.54 -5.34
N ARG A 82 1.45 0.47 -4.47
CA ARG A 82 2.27 1.68 -4.61
C ARG A 82 3.77 1.39 -4.54
N VAL A 83 4.21 0.46 -3.68
CA VAL A 83 5.63 0.10 -3.58
C VAL A 83 6.07 -0.56 -4.88
N PHE A 84 5.36 -1.58 -5.34
CA PHE A 84 5.74 -2.30 -6.56
C PHE A 84 5.60 -1.44 -7.82
N LEU A 85 4.64 -0.52 -7.86
CA LEU A 85 4.47 0.42 -8.97
C LEU A 85 5.67 1.35 -9.08
N LEU A 86 6.14 1.90 -7.95
CA LEU A 86 7.34 2.74 -7.90
C LEU A 86 8.57 1.96 -8.40
N LEU A 87 8.77 0.73 -7.88
CA LEU A 87 9.90 -0.11 -8.24
C LEU A 87 9.87 -0.50 -9.74
N GLU A 88 8.73 -0.92 -10.28
CA GLU A 88 8.63 -1.31 -11.71
C GLU A 88 8.73 -0.12 -12.66
N HIS A 89 8.25 1.06 -12.25
CA HIS A 89 8.33 2.26 -13.09
C HIS A 89 9.79 2.70 -13.28
N TYR A 90 10.53 2.86 -12.19
CA TYR A 90 11.92 3.37 -12.22
C TYR A 90 12.98 2.31 -12.50
N ARG A 91 12.59 1.05 -12.73
CA ARG A 91 13.49 -0.02 -13.17
C ARG A 91 13.93 0.12 -14.63
N ARG A 92 13.17 0.87 -15.43
CA ARG A 92 13.46 1.08 -16.85
C ARG A 92 13.67 2.56 -17.10
N PRO A 93 14.56 2.93 -18.04
CA PRO A 93 14.55 4.27 -18.60
C PRO A 93 13.17 4.48 -19.22
N ALA A 94 12.35 5.31 -18.59
CA ALA A 94 11.00 5.60 -19.01
C ALA A 94 10.83 7.12 -18.96
N ASP A 95 10.10 7.66 -19.93
CA ASP A 95 9.74 9.08 -19.94
C ASP A 95 9.07 9.43 -18.59
N PRO A 96 9.74 10.24 -17.73
CA PRO A 96 9.27 10.54 -16.39
C PRO A 96 7.98 11.36 -16.40
N ARG A 97 7.57 11.89 -17.57
CA ARG A 97 6.33 12.65 -17.75
C ARG A 97 5.12 11.78 -18.00
N ARG A 98 5.28 10.48 -18.24
CA ARG A 98 4.18 9.55 -18.51
C ARG A 98 3.96 8.63 -17.32
N LEU A 99 2.71 8.22 -17.08
CA LEU A 99 2.36 7.21 -16.08
C LEU A 99 2.96 5.81 -16.34
N GLY A 100 3.75 5.66 -17.41
CA GLY A 100 4.35 4.41 -17.83
C GLY A 100 3.38 3.54 -18.65
N PRO A 101 3.92 2.53 -19.38
CA PRO A 101 3.10 1.63 -20.17
C PRO A 101 2.30 0.66 -19.28
N PRO A 102 1.16 0.11 -19.75
CA PRO A 102 0.30 -0.79 -18.97
C PRO A 102 1.03 -1.98 -18.34
N ARG A 103 2.09 -2.48 -18.99
CA ARG A 103 2.95 -3.56 -18.48
C ARG A 103 3.59 -3.27 -17.11
N VAL A 104 3.85 -1.99 -16.79
CA VAL A 104 4.39 -1.58 -15.48
C VAL A 104 3.34 -1.78 -14.39
N TRP A 105 2.11 -1.33 -14.66
CA TRP A 105 0.96 -1.46 -13.77
C TRP A 105 0.58 -2.92 -13.56
N ILE A 106 0.52 -3.71 -14.63
CA ILE A 106 0.23 -5.15 -14.57
C ILE A 106 1.32 -5.88 -13.78
N GLY A 107 2.60 -5.54 -14.00
CA GLY A 107 3.71 -6.13 -13.24
C GLY A 107 3.62 -5.83 -11.75
N ALA A 108 3.35 -4.57 -11.39
CA ALA A 108 3.16 -4.16 -10.01
C ALA A 108 1.97 -4.86 -9.34
N LEU A 109 0.84 -4.96 -10.05
CA LEU A 109 -0.33 -5.70 -9.59
C LEU A 109 -0.02 -7.18 -9.39
N GLY A 110 0.71 -7.79 -10.33
CA GLY A 110 1.17 -9.18 -10.22
C GLY A 110 1.93 -9.42 -8.92
N TRP A 111 2.93 -8.58 -8.60
CA TRP A 111 3.69 -8.69 -7.35
C TRP A 111 2.83 -8.50 -6.11
N THR A 112 1.94 -7.50 -6.13
CA THR A 112 0.99 -7.19 -5.04
C THR A 112 0.13 -8.40 -4.69
N LEU A 113 -0.37 -9.10 -5.71
CA LEU A 113 -1.28 -10.21 -5.52
C LEU A 113 -0.60 -11.47 -4.98
N ILE A 114 0.71 -11.64 -5.14
CA ILE A 114 1.41 -12.87 -4.69
C ILE A 114 1.20 -13.09 -3.19
N ALA A 115 1.43 -12.06 -2.35
CA ALA A 115 1.29 -12.22 -0.91
C ALA A 115 -0.14 -12.59 -0.52
N SER A 116 -1.14 -11.90 -1.08
CA SER A 116 -2.55 -12.17 -0.83
C SER A 116 -2.98 -13.56 -1.30
N LEU A 117 -2.52 -14.01 -2.47
CA LEU A 117 -2.84 -15.33 -3.00
C LEU A 117 -2.20 -16.45 -2.16
N VAL A 118 -0.94 -16.29 -1.78
CA VAL A 118 -0.24 -17.26 -0.91
C VAL A 118 -0.95 -17.37 0.44
N VAL A 119 -1.30 -16.25 1.07
CA VAL A 119 -2.04 -16.27 2.34
C VAL A 119 -3.44 -16.83 2.16
N GLY A 120 -4.12 -16.53 1.06
CA GLY A 120 -5.40 -17.14 0.72
C GLY A 120 -5.30 -18.66 0.66
N VAL A 121 -4.29 -19.19 -0.03
CA VAL A 121 -4.02 -20.64 -0.07
C VAL A 121 -3.68 -21.21 1.31
N ILE A 122 -2.87 -20.53 2.11
CA ILE A 122 -2.56 -20.96 3.48
C ILE A 122 -3.82 -21.01 4.34
N SER A 123 -4.69 -20.01 4.22
CA SER A 123 -5.91 -19.88 5.02
C SER A 123 -6.91 -21.02 4.79
N ILE A 124 -7.02 -21.51 3.55
CA ILE A 124 -7.87 -22.67 3.22
C ILE A 124 -7.23 -24.02 3.54
N SER A 125 -5.92 -24.05 3.79
CA SER A 125 -5.15 -25.29 3.99
C SER A 125 -5.13 -25.80 5.43
N GLY A 126 -5.59 -25.00 6.41
CA GLY A 126 -5.69 -25.47 7.78
C GLY A 126 -6.31 -24.49 8.77
N ASP A 127 -7.11 -25.03 9.69
CA ASP A 127 -7.84 -24.30 10.73
C ASP A 127 -6.91 -23.46 11.63
N PHE A 128 -5.65 -23.88 11.77
CA PHE A 128 -4.66 -23.15 12.58
C PHE A 128 -4.50 -21.68 12.14
N PHE A 129 -4.50 -21.42 10.83
CA PHE A 129 -4.31 -20.07 10.29
C PHE A 129 -5.62 -19.28 10.26
N ALA A 130 -6.73 -19.96 9.93
CA ALA A 130 -8.06 -19.35 9.93
C ALA A 130 -8.58 -19.02 11.34
N ALA A 131 -8.08 -19.68 12.38
CA ALA A 131 -8.51 -19.50 13.76
C ALA A 131 -8.26 -18.09 14.34
N SER A 132 -7.42 -17.27 13.69
CA SER A 132 -7.12 -15.93 14.18
C SER A 132 -6.74 -14.97 13.05
N MET A 133 -7.44 -13.83 12.98
CA MET A 133 -7.05 -12.71 12.11
C MET A 133 -5.59 -12.29 12.34
N ARG A 134 -5.08 -12.37 13.57
CA ARG A 134 -3.69 -12.04 13.89
C ARG A 134 -2.70 -12.98 13.22
N ARG A 135 -3.02 -14.28 13.12
CA ARG A 135 -2.18 -15.26 12.41
C ARG A 135 -2.20 -15.02 10.90
N LEU A 136 -3.36 -14.65 10.34
CA LEU A 136 -3.45 -14.28 8.93
C LEU A 136 -2.62 -13.04 8.61
N TYR A 137 -2.67 -11.99 9.45
CA TYR A 137 -1.81 -10.81 9.30
C TYR A 137 -0.34 -11.17 9.43
N LEU A 138 0.07 -11.94 10.44
CA LEU A 138 1.47 -12.38 10.56
C LEU A 138 1.94 -13.16 9.32
N SER A 139 1.14 -14.12 8.83
CA SER A 139 1.46 -14.86 7.61
C SER A 139 1.60 -13.93 6.40
N TYR A 140 0.70 -12.95 6.28
CA TYR A 140 0.79 -11.94 5.23
C TYR A 140 2.05 -11.09 5.35
N GLU A 141 2.35 -10.55 6.53
CA GLU A 141 3.50 -9.69 6.78
C GLU A 141 4.83 -10.40 6.46
N LEU A 142 4.94 -11.69 6.83
CA LEU A 142 6.12 -12.51 6.51
C LEU A 142 6.25 -12.79 5.00
N VAL A 143 5.14 -13.16 4.34
CA VAL A 143 5.14 -13.42 2.89
C VAL A 143 5.42 -12.12 2.12
N ALA A 144 4.79 -11.00 2.50
CA ALA A 144 5.01 -9.69 1.90
C ALA A 144 6.47 -9.25 2.07
N ALA A 145 7.06 -9.40 3.26
CA ALA A 145 8.49 -9.14 3.46
C ALA A 145 9.37 -9.96 2.50
N ALA A 146 9.08 -11.25 2.35
CA ALA A 146 9.81 -12.13 1.45
C ALA A 146 9.64 -11.74 -0.03
N VAL A 147 8.41 -11.39 -0.45
CA VAL A 147 8.13 -10.95 -1.82
C VAL A 147 8.82 -9.62 -2.12
N VAL A 148 8.71 -8.62 -1.24
CA VAL A 148 9.40 -7.34 -1.39
C VAL A 148 10.92 -7.55 -1.41
N GLY A 149 11.45 -8.39 -0.52
CA GLY A 149 12.87 -8.74 -0.48
C GLY A 149 13.36 -9.43 -1.77
N ALA A 150 12.56 -10.34 -2.32
CA ALA A 150 12.84 -10.99 -3.60
C ALA A 150 12.81 -9.98 -4.75
N VAL A 151 11.74 -9.18 -4.86
CA VAL A 151 11.61 -8.13 -5.88
C VAL A 151 12.78 -7.15 -5.78
N TRP A 152 13.14 -6.69 -4.59
CA TRP A 152 14.32 -5.85 -4.35
C TRP A 152 15.61 -6.50 -4.88
N ARG A 153 15.87 -7.75 -4.51
CA ARG A 153 17.08 -8.48 -4.93
C ARG A 153 17.17 -8.64 -6.45
N TRP A 154 16.06 -8.97 -7.11
CA TRP A 154 16.03 -9.35 -8.53
C TRP A 154 15.76 -8.16 -9.47
N ARG A 155 15.00 -7.17 -9.01
CA ARG A 155 14.48 -6.06 -9.84
C ARG A 155 15.16 -4.73 -9.54
N VAL A 156 15.82 -4.58 -8.40
CA VAL A 156 16.59 -3.37 -8.08
C VAL A 156 18.08 -3.67 -8.10
N VAL A 157 18.54 -4.62 -7.27
CA VAL A 157 19.99 -4.90 -7.14
C VAL A 157 20.56 -5.49 -8.43
N ARG A 158 19.89 -6.48 -9.05
CA ARG A 158 20.37 -7.17 -10.26
C ARG A 158 19.92 -6.53 -11.57
N ALA A 159 19.16 -5.44 -11.54
CA ALA A 159 18.62 -4.88 -12.77
C ALA A 159 19.69 -4.14 -13.58
N PRO A 160 19.89 -4.52 -14.86
CA PRO A 160 20.77 -3.78 -15.76
C PRO A 160 20.10 -2.47 -16.21
N GLY A 161 20.91 -1.44 -16.47
CA GLY A 161 20.45 -0.19 -17.09
C GLY A 161 19.78 0.85 -16.17
N ILE A 162 19.74 0.62 -14.85
CA ILE A 162 19.31 1.64 -13.88
C ILE A 162 20.52 2.50 -13.51
N SER A 163 20.35 3.83 -13.54
CA SER A 163 21.35 4.78 -13.05
C SER A 163 21.66 4.58 -11.57
N GLU A 164 22.90 4.84 -11.15
CA GLU A 164 23.31 4.60 -9.76
C GLU A 164 22.55 5.44 -8.72
N PRO A 165 22.20 6.73 -8.97
CA PRO A 165 21.34 7.50 -8.06
C PRO A 165 19.96 6.84 -7.86
N VAL A 166 19.30 6.43 -8.95
CA VAL A 166 17.98 5.78 -8.89
C VAL A 166 18.07 4.42 -8.22
N ARG A 167 19.11 3.62 -8.52
CA ARG A 167 19.32 2.32 -7.87
C ARG A 167 19.46 2.45 -6.36
N ARG A 168 20.26 3.41 -5.88
CA ARG A 168 20.44 3.67 -4.43
C ARG A 168 19.14 4.12 -3.78
N TRP A 169 18.37 4.96 -4.46
CA TRP A 169 17.06 5.40 -3.98
C TRP A 169 16.07 4.25 -3.86
N LEU A 170 15.87 3.46 -4.93
CA LEU A 170 14.99 2.29 -4.90
C LEU A 170 15.44 1.26 -3.86
N TRP A 171 16.76 1.10 -3.67
CA TRP A 171 17.30 0.25 -2.61
C TRP A 171 16.88 0.73 -1.22
N ARG A 172 16.97 2.05 -0.95
CA ARG A 172 16.56 2.64 0.33
C ARG A 172 15.07 2.46 0.57
N VAL A 173 14.23 2.69 -0.46
CA VAL A 173 12.78 2.49 -0.38
C VAL A 173 12.44 1.02 -0.12
N SER A 174 13.06 0.08 -0.84
CA SER A 174 12.87 -1.35 -0.59
C SER A 174 13.29 -1.76 0.82
N ALA A 175 14.45 -1.30 1.29
CA ALA A 175 14.92 -1.59 2.64
C ALA A 175 13.96 -1.05 3.70
N PHE A 176 13.46 0.18 3.53
CA PHE A 176 12.46 0.77 4.41
C PHE A 176 11.20 -0.11 4.53
N VAL A 177 10.67 -0.60 3.40
CA VAL A 177 9.47 -1.43 3.36
C VAL A 177 9.72 -2.83 3.95
N VAL A 178 10.88 -3.44 3.68
CA VAL A 178 11.24 -4.73 4.30
C VAL A 178 11.36 -4.61 5.82
N VAL A 179 12.00 -3.54 6.31
CA VAL A 179 12.09 -3.26 7.76
C VAL A 179 10.70 -3.06 8.36
N GLN A 180 9.84 -2.28 7.69
CA GLN A 180 8.46 -2.09 8.12
C GLN A 180 7.71 -3.43 8.26
N TYR A 181 7.75 -4.30 7.25
CA TYR A 181 7.09 -5.61 7.34
C TYR A 181 7.71 -6.51 8.41
N GLY A 182 9.03 -6.47 8.57
CA GLY A 182 9.71 -7.19 9.64
C GLY A 182 9.28 -6.72 11.04
N LEU A 183 9.11 -5.41 11.23
CA LEU A 183 8.62 -4.84 12.50
C LEU A 183 7.15 -5.20 12.76
N TRP A 184 6.31 -5.19 11.74
CA TRP A 184 4.92 -5.65 11.85
C TRP A 184 4.87 -7.13 12.28
N ALA A 185 5.59 -8.01 11.56
CA ALA A 185 5.64 -9.44 11.87
C ALA A 185 6.20 -9.71 13.27
N ALA A 186 7.25 -8.99 13.68
CA ALA A 186 7.82 -9.11 15.02
C ALA A 186 6.82 -8.71 16.10
N ALA A 187 6.11 -7.60 15.91
CA ALA A 187 5.09 -7.14 16.84
C ALA A 187 3.91 -8.13 16.92
N ASP A 188 3.45 -8.67 15.79
CA ASP A 188 2.40 -9.68 15.74
C ASP A 188 2.83 -10.99 16.41
N GLY A 189 4.10 -11.38 16.30
CA GLY A 189 4.69 -12.49 17.05
C GLY A 189 4.66 -12.28 18.58
N VAL A 190 5.00 -11.08 19.04
CA VAL A 190 4.94 -10.71 20.48
C VAL A 190 3.50 -10.74 20.99
N ILE A 191 2.54 -10.24 20.20
CA ILE A 191 1.10 -10.30 20.53
C ILE A 191 0.62 -11.76 20.64
N LEU A 192 1.02 -12.61 19.70
CA LEU A 192 0.64 -14.03 19.71
C LEU A 192 1.27 -14.81 20.86
N TRP A 193 2.37 -14.32 21.44
CA TRP A 193 2.95 -14.82 22.69
C TRP A 193 2.18 -14.31 23.94
N GLY A 194 1.10 -13.54 23.76
CA GLY A 194 0.28 -13.04 24.86
C GLY A 194 0.87 -11.82 25.58
N MET A 195 1.86 -11.15 24.99
CA MET A 195 2.45 -9.93 25.54
C MET A 195 1.78 -8.68 24.95
N GLU A 196 1.08 -7.91 25.79
CA GLU A 196 0.36 -6.70 25.36
C GLU A 196 1.28 -5.62 24.76
N PHE A 197 2.54 -5.55 25.20
CA PHE A 197 3.53 -4.60 24.66
C PHE A 197 3.75 -4.76 23.14
N GLY A 198 3.40 -5.91 22.55
CA GLY A 198 3.40 -6.08 21.10
C GLY A 198 2.47 -5.09 20.37
N HIS A 199 1.38 -4.65 20.98
CA HIS A 199 0.53 -3.59 20.42
C HIS A 199 1.24 -2.24 20.35
N LEU A 200 2.07 -1.92 21.36
CA LEU A 200 2.89 -0.71 21.36
C LEU A 200 4.00 -0.81 20.31
N LEU A 201 4.62 -1.98 20.15
CA LEU A 201 5.60 -2.21 19.08
C LEU A 201 5.00 -1.99 17.69
N ARG A 202 3.74 -2.39 17.46
CA ARG A 202 3.01 -2.18 16.20
C ARG A 202 2.84 -0.70 15.83
N VAL A 203 2.90 0.24 16.78
CA VAL A 203 2.79 1.67 16.50
C VAL A 203 3.90 2.13 15.55
N ILE A 204 5.11 1.59 15.70
CA ILE A 204 6.28 1.98 14.89
C ILE A 204 6.06 1.69 13.39
N PRO A 205 5.81 0.44 12.94
CA PRO A 205 5.57 0.17 11.53
C PRO A 205 4.27 0.82 11.00
N ASN A 206 3.28 1.06 11.85
CA ASN A 206 2.11 1.88 11.48
C ASN A 206 2.51 3.33 11.18
N LEU A 207 3.32 3.99 12.01
CA LEU A 207 3.84 5.33 11.74
C LEU A 207 4.70 5.34 10.47
N MET A 208 5.50 4.29 10.25
CA MET A 208 6.23 4.13 9.00
C MET A 208 5.30 4.11 7.79
N TYR A 209 4.14 3.45 7.90
CA TYR A 209 3.18 3.30 6.81
C TYR A 209 2.38 4.57 6.56
N TYR A 210 1.85 5.17 7.63
CA TYR A 210 0.89 6.27 7.58
C TYR A 210 1.57 7.65 7.48
N ALA A 211 2.72 7.84 8.11
CA ALA A 211 3.34 9.15 8.22
C ALA A 211 4.68 9.24 7.48
N LEU A 212 5.49 8.18 7.46
CA LEU A 212 6.88 8.30 7.01
C LEU A 212 7.15 7.79 5.59
N PHE A 213 6.36 6.85 5.07
CA PHE A 213 6.65 6.23 3.76
C PHE A 213 6.74 7.28 2.64
N VAL A 214 5.72 8.12 2.46
CA VAL A 214 5.73 9.10 1.36
C VAL A 214 6.80 10.18 1.57
N PRO A 215 6.94 10.80 2.76
CA PRO A 215 8.06 11.73 3.01
C PRO A 215 9.42 11.09 2.79
N PHE A 216 9.62 9.85 3.21
CA PHE A 216 10.87 9.12 2.98
C PHE A 216 11.14 8.92 1.49
N VAL A 217 10.13 8.52 0.70
CA VAL A 217 10.25 8.39 -0.76
C VAL A 217 10.67 9.73 -1.38
N VAL A 218 10.06 10.84 -0.96
CA VAL A 218 10.34 12.19 -1.48
C VAL A 218 11.72 12.69 -1.09
N TRP A 219 12.09 12.60 0.19
CA TRP A 219 13.37 13.12 0.69
C TRP A 219 14.58 12.29 0.26
N SER A 220 14.38 11.00 -0.01
CA SER A 220 15.46 10.13 -0.48
C SER A 220 15.60 10.08 -2.00
N ALA A 221 14.66 10.69 -2.74
CA ALA A 221 14.69 10.72 -4.19
C ALA A 221 15.91 11.50 -4.72
N PRO A 222 16.52 11.05 -5.83
CA PRO A 222 17.54 11.83 -6.52
C PRO A 222 16.89 13.07 -7.17
N SER A 223 17.70 13.97 -7.72
CA SER A 223 17.19 15.18 -8.36
C SER A 223 16.24 14.85 -9.52
N MET A 224 15.37 15.79 -9.88
CA MET A 224 14.40 15.58 -10.96
C MET A 224 15.05 15.36 -12.33
N GLU A 225 16.31 15.77 -12.51
CA GLU A 225 17.12 15.50 -13.71
C GLU A 225 17.65 14.07 -13.71
N GLU A 226 18.07 13.55 -12.55
CA GLU A 226 18.55 12.18 -12.38
C GLU A 226 17.44 11.12 -12.42
N LEU A 227 16.17 11.55 -12.26
CA LEU A 227 14.99 10.72 -12.42
C LEU A 227 14.55 10.56 -13.89
N GLN A 228 15.15 11.29 -14.85
CA GLN A 228 14.83 11.26 -16.29
C GLN A 228 15.78 10.34 -17.05
#